data_AF-A0A9Q7R5G6-F1
#
_entry.id   AF-A0A9Q7R5G6-F1
#
_cell.length_a   1.000
_cell.length_b   1.000
_cell.length_c   1.000
_cell.angle_alpha   90.00
_cell.angle_beta   90.00
_cell.angle_gamma   90.00
#
_symmetry.space_group_name_H-M   'P 1'
#
loop_
_entity.id
_entity.type
_entity.pdbx_description
1 polymer ?
#
loop_
_entity_poly.entity_id
_entity_poly.type
_entity_poly.pdbx_seq_one_letter_code
_entity_poly.pdbx_strand_id
1 'polypeptide(L)'
;MGLAMQLAPQEWPHWLGQEPPNPCPQYHRPRRSGQPVCWSYWQIAPGNWVNQWREPCVDEPLLKHFQALPAGVFKVEADKQMIALYWNERGEVSVLQDIASVLKALA
;
A
#
# COMPACT_ATOMS: atom_id res chain seq x y z
N MET A 1 9.27 -14.65 -7.16
CA MET A 1 8.54 -13.52 -6.54
C MET A 1 9.38 -13.03 -5.36
N GLY A 2 10.00 -11.85 -5.46
CA GLY A 2 10.87 -11.28 -4.42
C GLY A 2 10.08 -10.40 -3.44
N LEU A 3 9.05 -10.96 -2.84
CA LEU A 3 8.18 -10.32 -1.86
C LEU A 3 8.41 -10.98 -0.52
N ALA A 4 8.62 -10.16 0.50
CA ALA A 4 8.64 -10.63 1.87
C ALA A 4 7.40 -10.10 2.60
N MET A 5 6.89 -10.93 3.50
CA MET A 5 5.65 -10.72 4.24
C MET A 5 5.96 -10.73 5.73
N GLN A 6 5.42 -9.76 6.46
CA GLN A 6 5.55 -9.64 7.91
C GLN A 6 4.19 -9.29 8.52
N LEU A 7 3.90 -9.87 9.69
CA LEU A 7 2.83 -9.39 10.56
C LEU A 7 3.45 -8.37 11.51
N ALA A 8 3.00 -7.12 11.45
CA ALA A 8 3.50 -6.06 12.33
C ALA A 8 2.33 -5.35 13.01
N PRO A 9 2.46 -4.96 14.29
CA PRO A 9 1.53 -4.01 14.90
C PRO A 9 1.60 -2.71 14.11
N GLN A 10 0.47 -2.24 13.59
CA GLN A 10 0.37 -0.94 12.94
C GLN A 10 -0.44 0.02 13.82
N GLU A 11 0.07 1.23 13.94
CA GLU A 11 -0.73 2.37 14.35
C GLU A 11 -1.47 2.91 13.13
N TRP A 12 -2.78 2.69 13.11
CA TRP A 12 -3.66 3.22 12.07
C TRP A 12 -4.10 4.63 12.42
N PRO A 13 -4.21 5.55 11.44
CA PRO A 13 -4.77 6.86 11.71
C PRO A 13 -6.20 6.73 12.24
N HIS A 14 -6.52 7.46 13.31
CA HIS A 14 -7.86 7.41 13.95
C HIS A 14 -9.01 7.79 13.00
N TRP A 15 -8.71 8.50 11.91
CA TRP A 15 -9.68 8.91 10.91
C TRP A 15 -9.94 7.85 9.82
N LEU A 16 -9.16 6.76 9.80
CA LEU A 16 -9.35 5.65 8.88
C LEU A 16 -10.57 4.86 9.36
N GLY A 17 -11.75 5.19 8.83
CA GLY A 17 -13.03 4.69 9.35
C GLY A 17 -13.19 3.15 9.33
N GLN A 18 -12.55 2.46 8.40
CA GLN A 18 -12.43 1.01 8.43
C GLN A 18 -11.12 0.63 9.13
N GLU A 19 -11.23 0.03 10.31
CA GLU A 19 -10.07 -0.47 11.04
C GLU A 19 -9.53 -1.74 10.35
N PRO A 20 -8.28 -1.73 9.84
CA PRO A 20 -7.64 -2.93 9.32
C PRO A 20 -7.44 -3.97 10.44
N PRO A 21 -7.25 -5.25 10.10
CA PRO A 21 -6.89 -6.24 11.11
C PRO A 21 -5.61 -5.83 11.86
N ASN A 22 -5.52 -6.13 13.16
CA ASN A 22 -4.32 -5.92 13.95
C ASN A 22 -3.90 -7.24 14.62
N PRO A 23 -2.78 -7.87 14.21
CA PRO A 23 -1.83 -7.40 13.19
C PRO A 23 -2.36 -7.50 11.75
N CYS A 24 -1.92 -6.58 10.88
CA CYS A 24 -2.22 -6.62 9.45
C CYS A 24 -1.04 -7.24 8.68
N PRO A 25 -1.29 -8.14 7.72
CA PRO A 25 -0.28 -8.58 6.77
C PRO A 25 0.32 -7.40 6.00
N GLN A 26 1.64 -7.30 6.04
CA GLN A 26 2.44 -6.31 5.34
C GLN A 26 3.31 -6.99 4.29
N TYR A 27 3.17 -6.56 3.04
CA TYR A 27 3.93 -7.04 1.89
C TYR A 27 4.92 -5.96 1.46
N HIS A 28 6.19 -6.31 1.32
CA HIS A 28 7.21 -5.33 1.02
C HIS A 28 8.18 -5.74 -0.10
N ARG A 29 8.72 -4.71 -0.76
CA ARG A 29 9.71 -4.84 -1.83
C ARG A 29 10.79 -3.75 -1.71
N PRO A 30 12.08 -4.07 -1.89
CA PRO A 30 13.14 -3.07 -1.95
C PRO A 30 13.02 -2.13 -3.15
N ARG A 31 13.26 -0.83 -2.94
CA ARG A 31 13.35 0.22 -3.97
C ARG A 31 14.76 0.31 -4.52
N ARG A 32 14.88 0.74 -5.78
CA ARG A 32 16.18 0.92 -6.46
C ARG A 32 16.59 2.38 -6.70
N SER A 33 15.79 3.35 -6.26
CA SER A 33 16.05 4.78 -6.50
C SER A 33 17.13 5.37 -5.57
N GLY A 34 17.98 6.25 -6.10
CA GLY A 34 19.07 6.90 -5.35
C GLY A 34 18.65 8.09 -4.48
N GLN A 35 17.50 8.73 -4.79
CA GLN A 35 16.85 9.74 -3.93
C GLN A 35 15.34 9.52 -3.93
N PRO A 36 14.85 8.47 -3.24
CA PRO A 36 13.43 8.15 -3.22
C PRO A 36 12.65 9.19 -2.42
N VAL A 37 11.62 9.76 -3.03
CA VAL A 37 10.60 10.53 -2.31
C VAL A 37 9.81 9.56 -1.43
N CYS A 38 9.69 9.90 -0.14
CA CYS A 38 8.89 9.15 0.81
C CYS A 38 7.44 9.63 0.78
N TRP A 39 6.50 8.69 0.88
CA TRP A 39 5.08 8.97 0.90
C TRP A 39 4.31 7.84 1.56
N SER A 40 3.12 8.16 2.06
CA SER A 40 2.17 7.18 2.60
C SER A 40 0.77 7.59 2.17
N TYR A 41 0.01 6.63 1.66
CA TYR A 41 -1.38 6.81 1.24
C TYR A 41 -2.26 5.73 1.85
N TRP A 42 -3.47 6.12 2.21
CA TRP A 42 -4.50 5.26 2.78
C TRP A 42 -5.71 5.18 1.87
N GLN A 43 -6.25 3.99 1.68
CA GLN A 43 -7.47 3.76 0.92
C GLN A 43 -8.68 3.96 1.85
N ILE A 44 -9.34 5.11 1.75
CA ILE A 44 -10.52 5.43 2.57
C ILE A 44 -11.82 4.85 1.98
N ALA A 45 -11.81 4.57 0.68
CA ALA A 45 -12.83 3.82 -0.05
C ALA A 45 -12.16 3.17 -1.27
N PRO A 46 -12.73 2.11 -1.88
CA PRO A 46 -12.11 1.46 -3.04
C PRO A 46 -11.75 2.47 -4.16
N GLY A 47 -10.46 2.53 -4.50
CA GLY A 47 -9.90 3.47 -5.48
C GLY A 47 -9.70 4.92 -5.00
N ASN A 48 -10.11 5.26 -3.77
CA ASN A 48 -9.96 6.59 -3.19
C ASN A 48 -8.82 6.62 -2.17
N TRP A 49 -7.75 7.32 -2.53
CA TRP A 49 -6.49 7.34 -1.81
C TRP A 49 -6.15 8.73 -1.30
N VAL A 50 -5.83 8.83 -0.01
CA VAL A 50 -5.47 10.10 0.64
C VAL A 50 -4.15 9.99 1.39
N ASN A 51 -3.42 11.10 1.49
CA ASN A 51 -2.19 11.18 2.27
C ASN A 51 -2.49 11.30 3.79
N GLN A 52 -1.46 11.51 4.60
CA GLN A 52 -1.58 11.64 6.07
C GLN A 52 -2.43 12.85 6.51
N TRP A 53 -2.59 13.84 5.64
CA TRP A 53 -3.39 15.05 5.85
C TRP A 53 -4.81 14.91 5.29
N ARG A 54 -5.18 13.71 4.79
CA ARG A 54 -6.46 13.41 4.11
C ARG A 54 -6.63 14.16 2.79
N GLU A 55 -5.54 14.58 2.16
CA GLU A 55 -5.56 15.18 0.83
C GLU A 55 -5.54 14.07 -0.23
N PRO A 56 -6.36 14.16 -1.28
CA PRO A 56 -6.36 13.19 -2.36
C PRO A 56 -4.98 13.03 -3.01
N CYS A 57 -4.66 11.82 -3.45
CA CYS A 57 -3.48 11.60 -4.29
C CYS A 57 -3.64 12.33 -5.63
N VAL A 58 -2.83 13.37 -5.84
CA VAL A 58 -2.79 14.17 -7.08
C VAL A 58 -1.70 13.72 -8.05
N ASP A 59 -0.83 12.80 -7.64
CA ASP A 59 0.21 12.22 -8.50
C ASP A 59 -0.44 11.19 -9.43
N GLU A 60 -0.71 11.58 -10.69
CA GLU A 60 -1.39 10.74 -11.67
C GLU A 60 -0.68 9.39 -11.95
N PRO A 61 0.66 9.34 -12.16
CA PRO A 61 1.37 8.07 -12.25
C PRO A 61 1.14 7.13 -11.05
N LEU A 62 1.23 7.67 -9.84
CA LEU A 62 1.03 6.90 -8.61
C LEU A 62 -0.43 6.41 -8.49
N LEU A 63 -1.38 7.30 -8.77
CA LEU A 63 -2.81 7.00 -8.69
C LEU A 63 -3.22 5.88 -9.66
N LYS A 64 -2.63 5.82 -10.87
CA LYS A 64 -2.86 4.72 -11.83
C LYS A 64 -2.49 3.36 -11.23
N HIS A 65 -1.39 3.28 -10.49
CA HIS A 65 -0.98 2.06 -9.80
C HIS A 65 -1.92 1.73 -8.64
N PHE A 66 -2.36 2.73 -7.89
CA PHE A 66 -3.27 2.55 -6.77
C PHE A 66 -4.68 2.11 -7.19
N GLN A 67 -5.16 2.53 -8.35
CA GLN A 67 -6.44 2.08 -8.90
C GLN A 67 -6.45 0.59 -9.27
N ALA A 68 -5.29 -0.02 -9.50
CA ALA A 68 -5.16 -1.45 -9.75
C ALA A 68 -5.17 -2.29 -8.46
N LEU A 69 -5.10 -1.66 -7.28
CA LEU A 69 -5.12 -2.36 -6.00
C LEU A 69 -6.55 -2.72 -5.60
N PRO A 70 -6.76 -3.89 -4.96
CA PRO A 70 -8.08 -4.29 -4.52
C PRO A 70 -8.54 -3.46 -3.30
N ALA A 71 -9.85 -3.45 -3.07
CA ALA A 71 -10.48 -2.80 -1.92
C ALA A 71 -9.94 -3.25 -0.56
N GLY A 72 -9.39 -4.47 -0.47
CA GLY A 72 -8.83 -5.01 0.77
C GLY A 72 -7.48 -4.40 1.17
N VAL A 73 -6.85 -3.57 0.31
CA VAL A 73 -5.62 -2.87 0.65
C VAL A 73 -5.95 -1.62 1.45
N PHE A 74 -5.34 -1.41 2.60
CA PHE A 74 -5.67 -0.25 3.45
C PHE A 74 -4.66 0.88 3.32
N LYS A 75 -3.40 0.55 3.08
CA LYS A 75 -2.30 1.51 3.05
C LYS A 75 -1.22 1.04 2.09
N VAL A 76 -0.59 1.99 1.43
CA VAL A 76 0.67 1.82 0.71
C VAL A 76 1.60 2.93 1.14
N GLU A 77 2.86 2.58 1.37
CA GLU A 77 3.88 3.56 1.67
C GLU A 77 5.20 3.22 1.00
N ALA A 78 5.97 4.26 0.74
CA ALA A 78 7.34 4.16 0.30
C ALA A 78 8.22 4.95 1.26
N ASP A 79 9.21 4.27 1.81
CA ASP A 79 10.30 4.92 2.52
C ASP A 79 11.54 5.00 1.60
N LYS A 80 12.71 5.20 2.21
CA LYS A 80 13.99 5.35 1.50
C LYS A 80 14.50 4.05 0.88
N GLN A 81 14.05 2.89 1.34
CA GLN A 81 14.60 1.58 1.01
C GLN A 81 13.53 0.62 0.50
N MET A 82 12.28 0.78 0.91
CA MET A 82 11.21 -0.18 0.75
C MET A 82 9.93 0.50 0.27
N ILE A 83 9.10 -0.26 -0.44
CA ILE A 83 7.67 0.02 -0.57
C ILE A 83 6.95 -1.10 0.15
N ALA A 84 6.00 -0.71 1.00
CA ALA A 84 5.16 -1.60 1.76
C ALA A 84 3.68 -1.37 1.42
N LEU A 85 2.92 -2.46 1.47
CA LEU A 85 1.49 -2.49 1.26
C LEU A 85 0.83 -3.35 2.33
N TYR A 86 -0.33 -2.91 2.81
CA TYR A 86 -1.07 -3.54 3.89
C TYR A 86 -2.41 -4.07 3.38
N TRP A 87 -2.61 -5.39 3.46
CA TRP A 87 -3.75 -6.07 2.85
C TRP A 87 -4.34 -7.08 3.84
N ASN A 88 -5.68 -7.16 3.91
CA ASN A 88 -6.39 -8.14 4.76
C ASN A 88 -6.31 -9.60 4.26
N GLU A 89 -5.57 -9.89 3.19
CA GLU A 89 -5.46 -11.22 2.56
C GLU A 89 -6.80 -11.82 2.14
N ARG A 90 -7.88 -11.02 2.08
CA ARG A 90 -9.17 -11.47 1.58
C ARG A 90 -9.16 -11.38 0.06
N GLY A 91 -9.16 -12.53 -0.60
CA GLY A 91 -9.20 -12.64 -2.06
C GLY A 91 -8.62 -13.94 -2.57
N GLU A 92 -8.54 -14.06 -3.90
CA GLU A 92 -7.90 -15.17 -4.58
C GLU A 92 -6.37 -14.99 -4.67
N VAL A 93 -5.66 -16.08 -4.96
CA VAL A 93 -4.19 -16.05 -5.15
C VAL A 93 -3.76 -15.08 -6.27
N SER A 94 -4.61 -14.86 -7.28
CA SER A 94 -4.41 -13.87 -8.34
C SER A 94 -4.22 -12.45 -7.79
N VAL A 95 -4.93 -12.11 -6.71
CA VAL A 95 -4.85 -10.79 -6.05
C VAL A 95 -3.43 -10.52 -5.53
N LEU A 96 -2.76 -11.54 -4.99
CA LEU A 96 -1.37 -11.39 -4.54
C LEU A 96 -0.41 -11.14 -5.72
N GLN A 97 -0.69 -11.71 -6.90
CA GLN A 97 0.11 -11.48 -8.11
C GLN A 97 -0.09 -10.06 -8.65
N ASP A 98 -1.30 -9.53 -8.58
CA ASP A 98 -1.60 -8.15 -8.95
C ASP A 98 -0.91 -7.16 -8.01
N ILE A 99 -1.01 -7.38 -6.69
CA ILE A 99 -0.28 -6.63 -5.67
C ILE A 99 1.23 -6.68 -5.94
N ALA A 100 1.76 -7.86 -6.26
CA ALA A 100 3.18 -8.03 -6.56
C ALA A 100 3.63 -7.23 -7.79
N SER A 101 2.76 -7.16 -8.81
CA SER A 101 3.01 -6.40 -10.04
C SER A 101 3.00 -4.90 -9.78
N VAL A 102 2.05 -4.41 -8.96
CA VAL A 102 2.00 -3.01 -8.53
C VAL A 102 3.25 -2.64 -7.72
N LEU A 103 3.62 -3.42 -6.71
CA LEU A 103 4.82 -3.17 -5.90
C LEU A 103 6.10 -3.19 -6.75
N LYS A 104 6.16 -4.04 -7.79
CA LYS A 104 7.28 -4.06 -8.74
C LYS A 104 7.34 -2.80 -9.59
N ALA A 105 6.19 -2.26 -10.01
CA ALA A 105 6.15 -1.06 -10.85
C ALA A 105 6.53 0.21 -10.08
N LEU A 106 6.26 0.25 -8.76
CA LEU A 106 6.55 1.39 -7.90
C LEU A 106 8.01 1.45 -7.38
N ALA A 107 8.73 0.32 -7.38
CA ALA A 107 10.04 0.12 -6.72
C ALA A 107 11.27 0.44 -7.58
#